data_AF-A0A9Q0BCC6-F1
#
_entry.id   AF-A0A9Q0BCC6-F1
#
_cell.length_a   1.000
_cell.length_b   1.000
_cell.length_c   1.000
_cell.angle_alpha   90.00
_cell.angle_beta   90.00
_cell.angle_gamma   90.00
#
_symmetry.space_group_name_H-M   'P 1'
#
loop_
_entity.id
_entity.type
_entity.pdbx_description
1 polymer ?
#
loop_
_entity_poly.entity_id
_entity_poly.type
_entity_poly.pdbx_seq_one_letter_code
_entity_poly.pdbx_strand_id
1 'polypeptide(L)'
;MADTTISDGKGRTYLLEEGVNVQMPSEPLHGMTDVWGDDANVFHPARFMDIAKNLSSATTKAKRASYIPFGGGKHLCPGRNFAFAENLGFMISLLMGFDASPLDGDWATFKAPVAEQCGMASALSKPVSNGEGSA
;
A
#
# COMPACT_ATOMS: atom_id res chain seq x y z
N MET A 1 6.03 -29.39 -2.35
CA MET A 1 6.49 -28.61 -1.17
C MET A 1 6.06 -29.43 0.02
N ALA A 2 6.91 -29.82 0.96
CA ALA A 2 6.51 -30.74 2.03
C ALA A 2 5.65 -30.06 3.13
N ASP A 3 4.95 -30.88 3.91
CA ASP A 3 4.28 -30.48 5.15
C ASP A 3 5.21 -29.62 6.02
N THR A 4 4.73 -28.46 6.43
CA THR A 4 5.52 -27.47 7.16
C THR A 4 4.72 -26.87 8.32
N THR A 5 5.30 -26.86 9.51
CA THR A 5 4.70 -26.20 10.67
C THR A 5 5.23 -24.79 10.83
N ILE A 6 4.33 -23.81 10.95
CA ILE A 6 4.67 -22.40 11.26
C ILE A 6 4.20 -22.05 12.68
N SER A 7 4.89 -21.11 13.35
CA SER A 7 4.48 -20.56 14.64
C SER A 7 4.26 -19.06 14.56
N ASP A 8 3.27 -18.55 15.30
CA ASP A 8 2.99 -17.12 15.39
C ASP A 8 3.85 -16.38 16.43
N GLY A 9 4.79 -17.09 17.09
CA GLY A 9 5.61 -16.53 18.16
C GLY A 9 4.85 -16.21 19.45
N LYS A 10 3.55 -16.53 19.53
CA LYS A 10 2.68 -16.36 20.70
C LYS A 10 2.23 -17.71 21.27
N GLY A 11 2.92 -18.79 20.90
CA GLY A 11 2.67 -20.15 21.38
C GLY A 11 1.68 -20.95 20.54
N ARG A 12 1.11 -20.38 19.46
CA ARG A 12 0.29 -21.14 18.51
C ARG A 12 1.15 -21.68 17.39
N THR A 13 0.78 -22.87 16.92
CA THR A 13 1.42 -23.54 15.79
C THR A 13 0.36 -23.96 14.78
N TYR A 14 0.71 -23.90 13.50
CA TYR A 14 -0.18 -24.20 12.38
C TYR A 14 0.53 -25.15 11.43
N LEU A 15 -0.11 -26.26 11.11
CA LEU A 15 0.34 -27.20 10.07
C LEU A 15 -0.12 -26.68 8.71
N LEU A 16 0.81 -26.58 7.78
CA LEU A 16 0.56 -26.33 6.37
C LEU A 16 0.85 -27.63 5.62
N GLU A 17 -0.18 -28.27 5.11
CA GLU A 17 -0.06 -29.52 4.34
C GLU A 17 0.62 -29.26 2.99
N GLU A 18 1.28 -30.28 2.44
CA GLU A 18 1.79 -30.23 1.08
C GLU A 18 0.69 -29.88 0.07
N GLY A 19 0.97 -28.91 -0.79
CA GLY A 19 0.09 -28.49 -1.88
C GLY A 19 -0.83 -27.32 -1.54
N VAL A 20 -0.83 -26.82 -0.29
CA VAL A 20 -1.59 -25.61 0.05
C VAL A 20 -0.90 -24.34 -0.44
N ASN A 21 -1.70 -23.37 -0.89
CA ASN A 21 -1.21 -22.04 -1.25
C ASN A 21 -1.32 -21.08 -0.07
N VAL A 22 -0.21 -20.44 0.29
CA VAL A 22 -0.15 -19.37 1.28
C VAL A 22 -0.04 -18.03 0.57
N GLN A 23 -0.98 -17.13 0.82
CA GLN A 23 -1.00 -15.79 0.26
C GLN A 23 -0.77 -14.76 1.36
N MET A 24 0.03 -13.73 1.08
CA MET A 24 0.18 -12.57 1.95
C MET A 24 -0.67 -11.43 1.39
N PRO A 25 -1.80 -11.09 2.02
CA PRO A 25 -2.69 -10.08 1.48
C PRO A 25 -2.17 -8.68 1.83
N SER A 26 -1.73 -7.92 0.82
CA SER A 26 -1.18 -6.57 1.03
C SER A 26 -2.23 -5.55 1.43
N GLU A 27 -3.41 -5.60 0.80
CA GLU A 27 -4.50 -4.64 1.03
C GLU A 27 -4.93 -4.56 2.51
N PRO A 28 -5.28 -5.67 3.19
CA PRO A 28 -5.67 -5.57 4.59
C PRO A 28 -4.50 -5.14 5.48
N LEU A 29 -3.25 -5.54 5.17
CA LEU A 29 -2.06 -5.08 5.90
C LEU A 29 -1.85 -3.56 5.77
N HIS A 30 -2.17 -2.96 4.62
CA HIS A 30 -2.05 -1.53 4.38
C HIS A 30 -3.17 -0.74 5.08
N GLY A 31 -4.32 -1.37 5.36
CA GLY A 31 -5.48 -0.79 6.02
C GLY A 31 -5.64 -1.10 7.52
N MET A 32 -4.74 -1.87 8.15
CA MET A 32 -4.84 -2.23 9.57
C MET A 32 -4.81 -1.01 10.50
N THR A 33 -5.93 -0.67 11.13
CA THR A 33 -6.03 0.45 12.08
C THR A 33 -5.12 0.30 13.29
N ASP A 34 -4.89 -0.94 13.77
CA ASP A 34 -3.96 -1.24 14.87
C ASP A 34 -2.51 -0.82 14.56
N VAL A 35 -2.14 -0.76 13.28
CA VAL A 35 -0.79 -0.39 12.82
C VAL A 35 -0.75 1.05 12.35
N TRP A 36 -1.76 1.47 11.60
CA TRP A 36 -1.77 2.71 10.85
C TRP A 36 -2.51 3.85 11.54
N GLY A 37 -3.33 3.57 12.55
CA GLY A 37 -4.23 4.50 13.24
C GLY A 37 -5.64 4.45 12.70
N ASP A 38 -6.58 5.16 13.36
CA ASP A 38 -7.99 5.24 12.94
C ASP A 38 -8.15 5.88 11.55
N ASP A 39 -7.17 6.67 11.13
CA ASP A 39 -7.09 7.32 9.83
C ASP A 39 -6.44 6.44 8.75
N ALA A 40 -6.29 5.12 8.95
CA ALA A 40 -5.65 4.20 8.01
C ALA A 40 -6.17 4.28 6.57
N ASN A 41 -7.47 4.50 6.42
CA ASN A 41 -8.15 4.60 5.12
C ASN A 41 -8.22 6.04 4.56
N VAL A 42 -7.57 7.00 5.23
CA VAL A 42 -7.50 8.41 4.81
C VAL A 42 -6.15 8.68 4.16
N PHE A 43 -6.16 9.36 3.02
CA PHE A 43 -4.94 9.83 2.36
C PHE A 43 -4.24 10.89 3.23
N HIS A 44 -3.18 10.47 3.92
CA HIS A 44 -2.39 11.30 4.82
C HIS A 44 -0.91 11.12 4.49
N PRO A 45 -0.33 11.95 3.59
CA PRO A 45 1.03 11.74 3.09
C PRO A 45 2.10 11.92 4.18
N ALA A 46 1.86 12.80 5.16
CA ALA A 46 2.78 13.01 6.28
C ALA A 46 2.97 11.76 7.16
N ARG A 47 2.05 10.79 7.10
CA ARG A 47 2.18 9.48 7.77
C ARG A 47 3.52 8.80 7.49
N PHE A 48 4.07 8.97 6.28
CA PHE A 48 5.32 8.33 5.86
C PHE A 48 6.57 9.17 6.19
N MET A 49 6.41 10.46 6.46
CA MET A 49 7.51 11.33 6.89
C MET A 49 7.85 11.12 8.37
N ASP A 50 6.86 10.75 9.18
CA ASP A 50 6.96 10.64 10.64
C ASP A 50 7.26 9.22 11.14
N ILE A 51 7.34 8.21 10.26
CA ILE A 51 7.61 6.81 10.66
C ILE A 51 8.92 6.67 11.48
N ALA A 52 9.84 7.63 11.32
CA ALA A 52 11.11 7.70 12.03
C ALA A 52 11.18 8.75 13.17
N LYS A 53 10.20 9.65 13.29
CA LYS A 53 10.23 10.75 14.26
C LYS A 53 9.17 10.51 15.32
N ASN A 54 9.60 10.30 16.57
CA ASN A 54 8.74 10.19 17.76
C ASN A 54 7.86 8.92 17.89
N LEU A 55 8.10 7.87 17.09
CA LEU A 55 7.45 6.56 17.29
C LEU A 55 8.31 5.60 18.10
N SER A 56 7.67 4.71 18.86
CA SER A 56 8.36 3.60 19.52
C SER A 56 8.98 2.65 18.49
N SER A 57 10.08 1.99 18.85
CA SER A 57 10.74 1.00 17.98
C SER A 57 9.81 -0.14 17.56
N ALA A 58 8.89 -0.55 18.44
CA ALA A 58 7.87 -1.55 18.17
C ALA A 58 6.87 -1.06 17.10
N THR A 59 6.37 0.16 17.24
CA THR A 59 5.45 0.78 16.27
C THR A 59 6.12 0.95 14.91
N THR A 60 7.37 1.43 14.87
CA THR A 60 8.14 1.56 13.61
C THR A 60 8.32 0.21 12.93
N LYS A 61 8.62 -0.86 13.69
CA LYS A 61 8.76 -2.22 13.14
C LYS A 61 7.44 -2.73 12.58
N ALA A 62 6.32 -2.54 13.28
CA ALA A 62 4.99 -2.95 12.83
C ALA A 62 4.59 -2.25 11.52
N LYS A 63 4.77 -0.92 11.44
CA LYS A 63 4.50 -0.15 10.22
C LYS A 63 5.36 -0.60 9.04
N ARG A 64 6.66 -0.83 9.25
CA ARG A 64 7.57 -1.35 8.20
C ARG A 64 7.18 -2.75 7.72
N ALA A 65 6.76 -3.63 8.62
CA ALA A 65 6.33 -4.98 8.27
C ALA A 65 4.98 -5.02 7.53
N SER A 66 4.12 -4.02 7.79
CA SER A 66 2.79 -3.93 7.18
C SER A 66 2.78 -3.15 5.86
N TYR A 67 3.84 -2.39 5.55
CA TYR A 67 3.97 -1.66 4.29
C TYR A 67 4.73 -2.47 3.24
N ILE A 68 3.99 -3.20 2.40
CA ILE A 68 4.54 -4.12 1.39
C ILE A 68 4.04 -3.87 -0.05
N PRO A 69 4.08 -2.63 -0.58
CA PRO A 69 3.56 -2.31 -1.91
C PRO A 69 4.30 -3.01 -3.08
N PHE A 70 5.50 -3.53 -2.82
CA PHE A 70 6.34 -4.21 -3.81
C PHE A 70 6.61 -5.68 -3.44
N GLY A 71 5.82 -6.25 -2.53
CA GLY A 71 6.06 -7.56 -1.93
C GLY A 71 7.17 -7.53 -0.87
N GLY A 72 7.79 -8.68 -0.61
CA GLY A 72 8.79 -8.83 0.45
C GLY A 72 9.64 -10.10 0.33
N GLY A 73 10.71 -10.16 1.11
CA GLY A 73 11.62 -11.31 1.17
C GLY A 73 12.26 -11.62 -0.20
N LYS A 74 12.33 -12.91 -0.54
CA LYS A 74 12.93 -13.40 -1.80
C LYS A 74 12.14 -13.03 -3.06
N HIS A 75 10.90 -12.57 -2.91
CA HIS A 75 10.01 -12.19 -4.01
C HIS A 75 9.77 -10.66 -4.06
N LEU A 76 10.64 -9.87 -3.41
CA LEU A 76 10.58 -8.41 -3.49
C LEU A 76 10.79 -7.96 -4.93
N CYS A 77 9.93 -7.04 -5.42
CA CYS A 77 10.02 -6.53 -6.79
C CYS A 77 11.44 -6.00 -7.09
N PRO A 78 12.14 -6.54 -8.12
CA PRO A 78 13.47 -6.07 -8.49
C PRO A 78 13.42 -4.65 -9.08
N GLY A 79 12.30 -4.29 -9.73
CA GLY A 79 12.08 -2.97 -10.33
C GLY A 79 11.67 -1.86 -9.36
N ARG A 80 11.51 -2.11 -8.06
CA ARG A 80 10.98 -1.12 -7.10
C ARG A 80 11.75 0.20 -7.10
N ASN A 81 13.08 0.15 -7.21
CA ASN A 81 13.91 1.36 -7.19
C ASN A 81 13.71 2.18 -8.46
N PHE A 82 13.58 1.50 -9.60
CA PHE A 82 13.27 2.14 -10.86
C PHE A 82 11.87 2.76 -10.84
N ALA A 83 10.87 2.02 -10.37
CA ALA A 83 9.51 2.52 -10.22
C ALA A 83 9.43 3.76 -9.31
N PHE A 84 10.19 3.79 -8.21
CA PHE A 84 10.28 4.98 -7.36
C PHE A 84 10.90 6.17 -8.10
N ALA A 85 11.99 5.96 -8.82
CA ALA A 85 12.67 7.01 -9.58
C ALA A 85 11.77 7.57 -10.70
N GLU A 86 11.08 6.69 -11.43
CA GLU A 86 10.15 7.05 -12.50
C GLU A 86 8.95 7.84 -11.96
N ASN A 87 8.29 7.33 -10.90
CA ASN A 87 7.18 8.02 -10.27
C ASN A 87 7.58 9.40 -9.75
N LEU A 88 8.75 9.51 -9.11
CA LEU A 88 9.23 10.79 -8.60
C LEU A 88 9.56 11.76 -9.75
N GLY A 89 10.24 11.29 -10.80
CA GLY A 89 10.56 12.10 -11.97
C GLY A 89 9.31 12.59 -12.71
N PHE A 90 8.30 11.73 -12.84
CA PHE A 90 7.01 12.07 -13.42
C PHE A 90 6.29 13.14 -12.60
N MET A 91 6.20 12.97 -11.27
CA MET A 91 5.56 13.95 -10.38
C MET A 91 6.27 15.31 -10.41
N ILE A 92 7.61 15.33 -10.41
CA ILE A 92 8.39 16.57 -10.53
C ILE A 92 8.08 17.27 -11.86
N SER A 93 8.05 16.52 -12.96
CA SER A 93 7.78 17.06 -14.29
C SER A 93 6.37 17.67 -14.38
N LEU A 94 5.37 17.01 -13.79
CA LEU A 94 4.01 17.54 -13.70
C LEU A 94 3.97 18.85 -12.89
N LEU A 95 4.53 18.84 -11.67
CA LEU A 95 4.45 19.97 -10.75
C LEU A 95 5.24 21.20 -11.23
N MET A 96 6.35 21.00 -11.95
CA MET A 96 7.15 22.12 -12.49
C MET A 96 6.63 22.61 -13.84
N GLY A 97 5.96 21.75 -14.61
CA GLY A 97 5.55 22.06 -15.98
C GLY A 97 4.12 22.57 -16.11
N PHE A 98 3.25 22.27 -15.14
CA PHE A 98 1.81 22.50 -15.27
C PHE A 98 1.20 22.98 -13.94
N ASP A 99 0.22 23.86 -14.06
CA ASP A 99 -0.75 24.12 -12.99
C ASP A 99 -1.94 23.16 -13.17
N ALA A 100 -2.14 22.28 -12.20
CA ALA A 100 -3.26 21.35 -12.19
C ALA A 100 -4.40 21.89 -11.32
N SER A 101 -5.63 21.82 -11.81
CA SER A 101 -6.85 22.13 -11.06
C SER A 101 -7.94 21.11 -11.39
N PRO A 102 -8.96 20.96 -10.53
CA PRO A 102 -10.18 20.23 -10.85
C PRO A 102 -10.86 20.79 -12.09
N LEU A 103 -11.71 19.99 -12.73
CA LEU A 103 -12.41 20.38 -13.97
C LEU A 103 -13.35 21.58 -13.76
N ASP A 104 -13.95 21.69 -12.58
CA ASP A 104 -14.78 22.82 -12.15
C ASP A 104 -13.96 23.95 -11.49
N GLY A 105 -12.66 23.75 -11.31
CA GLY A 105 -11.74 24.69 -10.68
C GLY A 105 -11.81 24.75 -9.15
N ASP A 106 -12.64 23.94 -8.50
CA ASP A 106 -12.84 23.97 -7.05
C ASP A 106 -12.32 22.68 -6.37
N TRP A 107 -11.33 22.83 -5.50
CA TRP A 107 -10.78 21.70 -4.74
C TRP A 107 -11.71 21.21 -3.63
N ALA A 108 -12.70 22.02 -3.22
CA ALA A 108 -13.66 21.62 -2.20
C ALA A 108 -14.70 20.61 -2.73
N THR A 109 -14.97 20.63 -4.03
CA THR A 109 -15.87 19.70 -4.72
C THR A 109 -15.16 18.43 -5.18
N PHE A 110 -13.85 18.50 -5.41
CA PHE A 110 -13.04 17.37 -5.88
C PHE A 110 -13.24 16.11 -5.04
N LYS A 111 -13.66 15.03 -5.71
CA LYS A 111 -13.74 13.68 -5.13
C LYS A 111 -12.75 12.77 -5.82
N ALA A 112 -11.84 12.20 -5.03
CA ALA A 112 -10.97 11.14 -5.53
C ALA A 112 -11.84 9.98 -6.08
N PRO A 113 -11.52 9.46 -7.28
CA PRO A 113 -12.30 8.39 -7.86
C PRO A 113 -12.16 7.13 -7.01
N VAL A 114 -13.26 6.37 -6.89
CA VAL A 114 -13.28 5.12 -6.13
C VAL A 114 -12.37 4.11 -6.83
N ALA A 115 -11.58 3.38 -6.04
CA ALA A 115 -10.76 2.29 -6.54
C ALA A 115 -11.62 1.09 -6.93
N GLU A 116 -11.39 0.54 -8.11
CA GLU A 116 -11.94 -0.73 -8.54
C GLU A 116 -11.36 -1.87 -7.68
N GLN A 117 -12.16 -2.92 -7.50
CA GLN A 117 -11.71 -4.10 -6.77
C GLN A 117 -10.49 -4.72 -7.47
N CYS A 118 -9.36 -4.79 -6.75
CA CYS A 118 -8.14 -5.38 -7.28
C CYS A 118 -8.36 -6.89 -7.46
N GLY A 119 -8.32 -7.38 -8.69
CA GLY A 119 -8.31 -8.81 -8.95
C GLY A 119 -7.06 -9.46 -8.33
N MET A 120 -7.12 -10.75 -7.97
CA MET A 120 -5.98 -11.46 -7.38
C MET A 120 -4.71 -11.45 -8.25
N ALA A 121 -4.86 -11.28 -9.57
CA ALA A 121 -3.74 -11.20 -10.51
C ALA A 121 -3.23 -9.75 -10.74
N SER A 122 -3.92 -8.75 -10.19
CA SER A 122 -3.59 -7.34 -10.36
C SER A 122 -2.75 -6.84 -9.19
N ALA A 123 -1.70 -6.07 -9.47
CA ALA A 123 -0.85 -5.51 -8.43
C ALA A 123 -1.38 -4.18 -7.86
N LEU A 124 -2.24 -3.48 -8.61
CA LEU A 124 -2.78 -2.16 -8.27
C LEU A 124 -4.25 -2.09 -8.70
N SER A 125 -5.07 -1.47 -7.86
CA SER A 125 -6.42 -1.06 -8.23
C SER A 125 -6.38 0.13 -9.18
N LYS A 126 -7.20 0.07 -10.23
CA LYS A 126 -7.47 1.23 -11.11
C LYS A 126 -8.67 2.01 -10.58
N PRO A 127 -8.83 3.29 -10.95
CA PRO A 127 -10.09 3.98 -10.74
C PRO A 127 -11.23 3.28 -11.47
N VAL A 128 -12.40 3.17 -10.83
CA VAL A 128 -13.63 2.69 -11.49
C VAL A 128 -13.93 3.60 -12.70
N SER A 129 -14.37 3.02 -13.80
CA SER A 129 -14.65 3.74 -15.06
C SER A 129 -13.49 4.62 -15.54
N ASN A 130 -12.24 4.21 -15.29
CA ASN A 130 -11.03 5.01 -15.60
C ASN A 130 -11.02 6.43 -14.98
N GLY A 131 -11.79 6.66 -13.91
CA GLY A 131 -11.88 7.96 -13.25
C GLY A 131 -12.97 8.87 -13.80
N GLU A 132 -13.87 8.38 -14.65
CA GLU A 132 -15.06 9.15 -15.05
C GLU A 132 -15.91 9.51 -13.82
N GLY A 133 -16.32 10.78 -13.71
CA GLY A 133 -17.19 11.27 -12.64
C GLY A 133 -16.49 11.75 -11.37
N SER A 134 -15.15 11.81 -11.32
CA SER A 134 -14.42 12.64 -10.36
C SER A 134 -14.49 14.10 -10.78
N ALA A 135 -15.69 14.68 -10.61
CA ALA A 135 -15.90 16.13 -10.59
C ALA A 135 -15.81 16.58 -9.13
#